data_AF-A0AAW4HYS8-F1
#
_entry.id   AF-A0AAW4HYS8-F1
#
_cell.length_a   1.000
_cell.length_b   1.000
_cell.length_c   1.000
_cell.angle_alpha   90.00
_cell.angle_beta   90.00
_cell.angle_gamma   90.00
#
_symmetry.space_group_name_H-M   'P 1'
#
loop_
_entity.id
_entity.type
_entity.pdbx_description
1 polymer ?
#
loop_
_entity_poly.entity_id
_entity_poly.type
_entity_poly.pdbx_seq_one_letter_code
_entity_poly.pdbx_strand_id
1 'polypeptide(L)'
;MSENINLEETLAAFSAYLTEKGRKQSTIKRYDYDIKDFYKWLRANEKLLHIKSWSELSEADYQTYFSELEDKRKYSQKTRHRIWVVLKKLHMFLGIVSPLDGINLSLIPDQSLNDNDFITEMEEELLKQTVLSTKGLTERQAKYRPLIMDRNVCIINLVVNYGLSLQELVSLNMSHIKFARNILMIPGENGATRSVSLTMEDTLQLYKYYTTIPEPVRPRQHTDNPLFVAFDFNRGTYRWVYENDAPKALSEVAIQKMIRLEVKRAELNRRISAQQMRNTFILRLIKQGLTEDELVSRMGFKTKISLKRYYQYLQL
;
A
#
# COMPACT_ATOMS: atom_id res chain seq x y z
N MET A 1 -40.51 -18.63 10.23
CA MET A 1 -39.79 -18.44 8.95
C MET A 1 -38.32 -18.66 9.24
N SER A 2 -37.66 -19.63 8.61
CA SER A 2 -36.24 -19.87 8.86
C SER A 2 -35.45 -18.65 8.37
N GLU A 3 -34.84 -17.93 9.30
CA GLU A 3 -33.92 -16.84 8.98
C GLU A 3 -32.73 -17.44 8.24
N ASN A 4 -32.72 -17.31 6.91
CA ASN A 4 -31.52 -17.54 6.12
C ASN A 4 -30.48 -16.50 6.55
N ILE A 5 -29.20 -16.84 6.42
CA ILE A 5 -28.07 -15.95 6.75
C ILE A 5 -28.26 -14.57 6.09
N ASN A 6 -28.52 -13.53 6.89
CA ASN A 6 -28.56 -12.15 6.41
C ASN A 6 -27.14 -11.57 6.37
N LEU A 7 -26.52 -11.63 5.19
CA LEU A 7 -25.15 -11.18 4.99
C LEU A 7 -24.97 -9.69 5.29
N GLU A 8 -25.89 -8.83 4.85
CA GLU A 8 -25.72 -7.38 4.94
C GLU A 8 -25.84 -6.91 6.40
N GLU A 9 -26.79 -7.45 7.17
CA GLU A 9 -26.88 -7.19 8.62
C GLU A 9 -25.65 -7.70 9.36
N THR A 10 -25.19 -8.92 9.04
CA THR A 10 -23.97 -9.49 9.63
C THR A 10 -22.75 -8.60 9.37
N LEU A 11 -22.57 -8.13 8.12
CA LEU A 11 -21.43 -7.31 7.73
C LEU A 11 -21.49 -5.90 8.32
N ALA A 12 -22.68 -5.32 8.44
CA ALA A 12 -22.88 -4.04 9.12
C ALA A 12 -22.48 -4.13 10.60
N ALA A 13 -22.98 -5.14 11.31
CA ALA A 13 -22.66 -5.37 12.72
C ALA A 13 -21.17 -5.68 12.92
N PHE A 14 -20.58 -6.53 12.07
CA PHE A 14 -19.15 -6.84 12.14
C PHE A 14 -18.27 -5.61 11.85
N SER A 15 -18.65 -4.78 10.89
CA SER A 15 -17.92 -3.54 10.56
C SER A 15 -17.97 -2.52 11.70
N ALA A 16 -19.12 -2.39 12.37
CA ALA A 16 -19.25 -1.56 13.56
C ALA A 16 -18.34 -2.07 14.69
N TYR A 17 -18.37 -3.38 14.98
CA TYR A 17 -17.49 -4.01 15.96
C TYR A 17 -16.00 -3.78 15.66
N LEU A 18 -15.57 -3.93 14.40
CA LEU A 18 -14.18 -3.70 14.02
C LEU A 18 -13.78 -2.22 14.16
N THR A 19 -14.72 -1.31 13.89
CA THR A 19 -14.51 0.14 14.05
C THR A 19 -14.30 0.48 15.52
N GLU A 20 -15.13 -0.06 16.41
CA GLU A 20 -15.00 0.10 17.87
C GLU A 20 -13.65 -0.45 18.38
N LYS A 21 -13.19 -1.57 17.81
CA LYS A 21 -11.84 -2.12 18.07
C LYS A 21 -10.69 -1.34 17.42
N GLY A 22 -10.95 -0.16 16.86
CA GLY A 22 -9.94 0.74 16.28
C GLY A 22 -9.33 0.24 14.97
N ARG A 23 -10.00 -0.63 14.23
CA ARG A 23 -9.48 -1.10 12.93
C ARG A 23 -9.62 -0.02 11.87
N LYS A 24 -8.60 0.10 11.01
CA LYS A 24 -8.61 1.03 9.89
C LYS A 24 -9.75 0.70 8.92
N GLN A 25 -10.38 1.72 8.37
CA GLN A 25 -11.47 1.57 7.39
C GLN A 25 -11.06 0.77 6.14
N SER A 26 -9.80 0.89 5.70
CA SER A 26 -9.27 0.07 4.60
C SER A 26 -9.19 -1.42 4.94
N THR A 27 -8.89 -1.76 6.20
CA THR A 27 -8.91 -3.15 6.69
C THR A 27 -10.33 -3.68 6.76
N ILE A 28 -11.27 -2.88 7.27
CA ILE A 28 -12.69 -3.26 7.35
C ILE A 28 -13.26 -3.53 5.95
N LYS A 29 -13.03 -2.62 4.99
CA LYS A 29 -13.42 -2.82 3.58
C LYS A 29 -12.82 -4.09 2.97
N ARG A 30 -11.57 -4.44 3.33
CA ARG A 30 -10.96 -5.67 2.86
C ARG A 30 -11.62 -6.91 3.46
N TYR A 31 -11.97 -6.87 4.75
CA TYR A 31 -12.66 -7.97 5.43
C TYR A 31 -14.05 -8.17 4.84
N ASP A 32 -14.81 -7.09 4.64
CA ASP A 32 -16.11 -7.09 3.97
C ASP A 32 -16.02 -7.74 2.58
N TYR A 33 -15.03 -7.37 1.77
CA TYR A 33 -14.79 -7.98 0.47
C TYR A 33 -14.52 -9.49 0.56
N ASP A 34 -13.61 -9.92 1.44
CA ASP A 34 -13.23 -11.33 1.57
C ASP A 34 -14.44 -12.18 2.06
N ILE A 35 -15.28 -11.65 2.97
CA ILE A 35 -16.49 -12.33 3.43
C ILE A 35 -17.56 -12.38 2.34
N LYS A 36 -17.76 -11.29 1.59
CA LYS A 36 -18.69 -11.27 0.44
C LYS A 36 -18.27 -12.26 -0.64
N ASP A 37 -16.97 -12.40 -0.89
CA ASP A 37 -16.44 -13.41 -1.83
C ASP A 37 -16.72 -14.84 -1.35
N PHE A 38 -16.48 -15.13 -0.06
CA PHE A 38 -16.83 -16.41 0.54
C PHE A 38 -18.33 -16.70 0.46
N TYR A 39 -19.18 -15.72 0.79
CA TYR A 39 -20.64 -15.88 0.69
C TYR A 39 -21.10 -16.15 -0.75
N LYS A 40 -20.50 -15.48 -1.75
CA LYS A 40 -20.75 -15.79 -3.17
C LYS A 40 -20.38 -17.23 -3.52
N TRP A 41 -19.26 -17.72 -2.99
CA TRP A 41 -18.85 -19.11 -3.16
C TRP A 41 -19.85 -20.09 -2.52
N LEU A 42 -20.33 -19.81 -1.30
CA LEU A 42 -21.37 -20.62 -0.64
C LEU A 42 -22.64 -20.68 -1.49
N ARG A 43 -23.06 -19.56 -2.07
CA ARG A 43 -24.22 -19.49 -2.97
C ARG A 43 -24.01 -20.31 -4.24
N ALA A 44 -22.84 -20.18 -4.87
CA ALA A 44 -22.52 -20.86 -6.13
C ALA A 44 -22.39 -22.38 -5.98
N ASN A 45 -22.09 -22.88 -4.77
CA ASN A 45 -21.98 -24.29 -4.46
C ASN A 45 -23.19 -24.81 -3.66
N GLU A 46 -24.33 -24.09 -3.74
CA GLU A 46 -25.61 -24.47 -3.15
C GLU A 46 -25.61 -24.65 -1.61
N LYS A 47 -24.51 -24.29 -0.93
CA LYS A 47 -24.36 -24.45 0.52
C LYS A 47 -25.40 -23.65 1.30
N LEU A 48 -25.76 -22.47 0.81
CA LEU A 48 -26.78 -21.61 1.42
C LEU A 48 -28.20 -22.22 1.38
N LEU A 49 -28.46 -23.26 0.58
CA LEU A 49 -29.74 -23.99 0.59
C LEU A 49 -29.84 -24.97 1.77
N HIS A 50 -28.70 -25.35 2.34
CA HIS A 50 -28.59 -26.43 3.33
C HIS A 50 -28.24 -25.92 4.73
N ILE A 51 -27.88 -24.65 4.87
CA ILE A 51 -27.52 -24.04 6.15
C ILE A 51 -28.44 -22.88 6.50
N LYS A 52 -28.79 -22.76 7.78
CA LYS A 52 -29.55 -21.63 8.34
C LYS A 52 -28.66 -20.65 9.09
N SER A 53 -27.51 -21.11 9.58
CA SER A 53 -26.57 -20.34 10.38
C SER A 53 -25.13 -20.57 9.93
N TRP A 54 -24.26 -19.57 10.17
CA TRP A 54 -22.80 -19.70 9.99
C TRP A 54 -22.20 -20.85 10.81
N SER A 55 -22.81 -21.22 11.94
CA SER A 55 -22.37 -22.33 12.80
C SER A 55 -22.57 -23.72 12.19
N GLU A 56 -23.37 -23.83 11.14
CA GLU A 56 -23.66 -25.12 10.47
C GLU A 56 -22.63 -25.44 9.36
N LEU A 57 -21.71 -24.53 9.07
CA LEU A 57 -20.62 -24.78 8.13
C LEU A 57 -19.62 -25.76 8.75
N SER A 58 -19.28 -26.82 8.00
CA SER A 58 -18.36 -27.86 8.44
C SER A 58 -16.91 -27.54 8.07
N GLU A 59 -15.96 -28.22 8.69
CA GLU A 59 -14.54 -28.15 8.30
C GLU A 59 -14.34 -28.49 6.81
N ALA A 60 -15.05 -29.51 6.31
CA ALA A 60 -15.00 -29.92 4.91
C ALA A 60 -15.44 -28.81 3.94
N ASP A 61 -16.42 -27.97 4.32
CA ASP A 61 -16.86 -26.85 3.49
C ASP A 61 -15.74 -25.82 3.31
N TYR A 62 -15.04 -25.50 4.40
CA TYR A 62 -13.90 -24.59 4.36
C TYR A 62 -12.70 -25.19 3.62
N GLN A 63 -12.39 -26.48 3.83
CA GLN A 63 -11.34 -27.17 3.08
C GLN A 63 -11.62 -27.08 1.58
N THR A 64 -12.86 -27.36 1.15
CA THR A 64 -13.29 -27.25 -0.26
C THR A 64 -13.12 -25.82 -0.78
N TYR A 65 -13.51 -24.80 -0.01
CA TYR A 65 -13.32 -23.41 -0.39
C TYR A 65 -11.84 -23.06 -0.56
N PHE A 66 -10.99 -23.43 0.40
CA PHE A 66 -9.55 -23.13 0.34
C PHE A 66 -8.83 -23.87 -0.78
N SER A 67 -9.23 -25.10 -1.10
CA SER A 67 -8.77 -25.81 -2.30
C SER A 67 -9.21 -25.09 -3.57
N GLU A 68 -10.42 -24.56 -3.66
CA GLU A 68 -10.82 -23.74 -4.81
C GLU A 68 -9.97 -22.46 -4.94
N LEU A 69 -9.72 -21.77 -3.81
CA LEU A 69 -8.88 -20.58 -3.80
C LEU A 69 -7.47 -20.90 -4.32
N GLU A 70 -6.92 -22.05 -3.97
CA GLU A 70 -5.59 -22.51 -4.40
C GLU A 70 -5.60 -22.99 -5.86
N ASP A 71 -6.44 -23.96 -6.19
CA ASP A 71 -6.32 -24.73 -7.42
C ASP A 71 -6.99 -24.03 -8.59
N LYS A 72 -8.16 -23.42 -8.38
CA LYS A 72 -8.92 -22.77 -9.45
C LYS A 72 -8.57 -21.29 -9.56
N ARG A 73 -8.57 -20.58 -8.43
CA ARG A 73 -8.35 -19.12 -8.40
C ARG A 73 -6.87 -18.74 -8.33
N LYS A 74 -5.98 -19.71 -8.10
CA LYS A 74 -4.52 -19.52 -8.03
C LYS A 74 -4.11 -18.42 -7.03
N TYR A 75 -4.81 -18.34 -5.90
CA TYR A 75 -4.50 -17.39 -4.84
C TYR A 75 -3.22 -17.81 -4.11
N SER A 76 -2.31 -16.83 -3.95
CA SER A 76 -1.10 -17.03 -3.15
C SER A 76 -1.43 -17.48 -1.72
N GLN A 77 -0.52 -18.21 -1.09
CA GLN A 77 -0.59 -18.59 0.32
C GLN A 77 -0.88 -17.39 1.23
N LYS A 78 -0.27 -16.23 0.97
CA LYS A 78 -0.50 -14.99 1.73
C LYS A 78 -1.94 -14.49 1.63
N THR A 79 -2.54 -14.56 0.44
CA THR A 79 -3.95 -14.18 0.24
C THR A 79 -4.88 -15.16 0.95
N ARG A 80 -4.63 -16.47 0.82
CA ARG A 80 -5.42 -17.50 1.49
C ARG A 80 -5.32 -17.39 3.02
N HIS A 81 -4.13 -17.19 3.57
CA HIS A 81 -3.94 -16.94 5.01
C HIS A 81 -4.72 -15.71 5.49
N ARG A 82 -4.70 -14.60 4.74
CA ARG A 82 -5.52 -13.42 5.07
C ARG A 82 -7.00 -13.79 5.17
N ILE A 83 -7.54 -14.47 4.16
CA ILE A 83 -8.95 -14.86 4.12
C ILE A 83 -9.28 -15.77 5.31
N TRP A 84 -8.41 -16.73 5.65
CA TRP A 84 -8.55 -17.57 6.84
C TRP A 84 -8.63 -16.73 8.14
N VAL A 85 -7.73 -15.76 8.31
CA VAL A 85 -7.77 -14.85 9.47
C VAL A 85 -9.07 -14.04 9.51
N VAL A 86 -9.58 -13.58 8.37
CA VAL A 86 -10.84 -12.83 8.28
C VAL A 86 -12.02 -13.70 8.73
N LEU A 87 -12.15 -14.91 8.18
CA LEU A 87 -13.24 -15.83 8.51
C LEU A 87 -13.18 -16.27 9.98
N LYS A 88 -11.99 -16.55 10.51
CA LYS A 88 -11.81 -16.85 11.94
C LYS A 88 -12.25 -15.69 12.84
N LYS A 89 -11.95 -14.45 12.45
CA LYS A 89 -12.41 -13.26 13.18
C LYS A 89 -13.92 -13.06 13.08
N LEU A 90 -14.54 -13.40 11.96
CA LEU A 90 -15.99 -13.40 11.81
C LEU A 90 -16.63 -14.41 12.78
N HIS A 91 -16.10 -15.64 12.86
CA HIS A 91 -16.61 -16.64 13.82
C HIS A 91 -16.48 -16.18 15.27
N MET A 92 -15.33 -15.60 15.63
CA MET A 92 -15.12 -15.02 16.95
C MET A 92 -16.11 -13.90 17.26
N PHE A 93 -16.42 -13.03 16.28
CA PHE A 93 -17.42 -11.98 16.43
C PHE A 93 -18.84 -12.55 16.60
N LEU A 94 -19.19 -13.60 15.85
CA LEU A 94 -20.47 -14.29 15.94
C LEU A 94 -20.61 -15.17 17.21
N GLY A 95 -19.54 -15.33 17.99
CA GLY A 95 -19.54 -16.18 19.18
C GLY A 95 -19.63 -17.68 18.87
N ILE A 96 -19.22 -18.11 17.67
CA ILE A 96 -19.29 -19.52 17.25
C ILE A 96 -17.91 -20.18 17.26
N VAL A 97 -17.87 -21.48 17.58
CA VAL A 97 -16.65 -22.29 17.48
C VAL A 97 -16.24 -22.35 16.01
N SER A 98 -14.98 -22.02 15.73
CA SER A 98 -14.50 -21.89 14.36
C SER A 98 -14.06 -23.27 13.81
N PRO A 99 -14.73 -23.81 12.77
CA PRO A 99 -14.31 -25.05 12.12
C PRO A 99 -12.92 -24.94 11.48
N LEU A 100 -12.44 -23.72 11.28
CA LEU A 100 -11.11 -23.40 10.76
C LEU A 100 -9.96 -23.73 11.71
N ASP A 101 -10.23 -24.05 12.98
CA ASP A 101 -9.20 -24.43 13.95
C ASP A 101 -8.64 -25.83 13.72
N GLY A 102 -9.44 -26.74 13.13
CA GLY A 102 -9.01 -28.08 12.71
C GLY A 102 -8.24 -28.08 11.39
N ILE A 103 -8.39 -27.02 10.59
CA ILE A 103 -7.72 -26.92 9.30
C ILE A 103 -6.27 -26.50 9.53
N ASN A 104 -5.39 -27.47 9.43
CA ASN A 104 -3.95 -27.25 9.38
C ASN A 104 -3.57 -26.67 8.00
N LEU A 105 -3.98 -25.43 7.75
CA LEU A 105 -3.44 -24.66 6.65
C LEU A 105 -1.94 -24.51 6.93
N SER A 106 -1.09 -25.14 6.12
CA SER A 106 0.37 -24.99 6.09
C SER A 106 0.82 -23.58 5.68
N LEU A 107 0.12 -22.53 6.15
CA LEU A 107 0.05 -21.20 5.57
C LEU A 107 0.31 -20.10 6.61
N ILE A 108 1.35 -20.19 7.44
CA ILE A 108 2.02 -18.95 7.86
C ILE A 108 2.91 -18.59 6.67
N PRO A 109 2.56 -17.58 5.85
CA PRO A 109 3.40 -17.22 4.71
C PRO A 109 4.80 -16.92 5.23
N ASP A 110 5.81 -17.53 4.60
CA ASP A 110 7.19 -17.16 4.89
C ASP A 110 7.35 -15.66 4.62
N GLN A 111 7.81 -14.95 5.65
CA GLN A 111 8.06 -13.51 5.59
C GLN A 111 9.56 -13.20 5.52
N SER A 112 10.39 -14.24 5.36
CA SER A 112 11.80 -14.11 5.03
C SER A 112 11.94 -13.24 3.77
N LEU A 113 12.96 -12.39 3.78
CA LEU A 113 13.34 -11.64 2.60
C LEU A 113 14.27 -12.50 1.76
N ASN A 114 14.18 -12.37 0.45
CA ASN A 114 15.15 -12.92 -0.50
C ASN A 114 15.61 -11.81 -1.46
N ASP A 115 16.53 -12.14 -2.36
CA ASP A 115 17.12 -11.16 -3.29
C ASP A 115 16.07 -10.41 -4.13
N ASN A 116 14.93 -11.05 -4.45
CA ASN A 116 13.87 -10.39 -5.20
C ASN A 116 13.16 -9.29 -4.39
N ASP A 117 13.29 -9.26 -3.06
CA ASP A 117 12.70 -8.24 -2.21
C ASP A 117 13.50 -6.92 -2.18
N PHE A 118 14.61 -6.85 -2.90
CA PHE A 118 15.46 -5.67 -3.05
C PHE A 118 15.57 -5.30 -4.53
N ILE A 119 16.05 -4.09 -4.82
CA ILE A 119 16.50 -3.65 -6.15
C ILE A 119 18.02 -3.51 -6.19
N THR A 120 18.60 -3.76 -7.36
CA THR A 120 20.03 -3.54 -7.62
C THR A 120 20.32 -2.08 -7.97
N GLU A 121 21.59 -1.67 -7.92
CA GLU A 121 22.02 -0.33 -8.32
C GLU A 121 21.72 -0.06 -9.80
N MET A 122 21.96 -1.03 -10.68
CA MET A 122 21.62 -0.92 -12.11
C MET A 122 20.12 -0.72 -12.32
N GLU A 123 19.27 -1.47 -11.61
CA GLU A 123 17.81 -1.32 -11.72
C GLU A 123 17.34 0.06 -11.22
N GLU A 124 17.95 0.55 -10.14
CA GLU A 124 17.69 1.88 -9.60
C GLU A 124 18.08 2.98 -10.59
N GLU A 125 19.31 2.95 -11.10
CA GLU A 125 19.82 3.93 -12.06
C GLU A 125 18.99 3.95 -13.34
N LEU A 126 18.71 2.77 -13.90
CA LEU A 126 17.89 2.66 -15.12
C LEU A 126 16.49 3.20 -14.89
N LEU A 127 15.87 2.92 -13.74
CA LEU A 127 14.56 3.47 -13.41
C LEU A 127 14.60 4.99 -13.28
N LYS A 128 15.59 5.55 -12.57
CA LYS A 128 15.75 7.01 -12.41
C LYS A 128 15.96 7.70 -13.76
N GLN A 129 16.83 7.16 -14.61
CA GLN A 129 17.06 7.65 -15.98
C GLN A 129 15.81 7.54 -16.84
N THR A 130 15.12 6.40 -16.79
CA THR A 130 13.88 6.18 -17.53
C THR A 130 12.88 7.26 -17.19
N VAL A 131 12.69 7.59 -15.90
CA VAL A 131 11.72 8.59 -15.46
C VAL A 131 12.05 10.00 -15.97
N LEU A 132 13.29 10.32 -16.29
CA LEU A 132 13.65 11.59 -16.92
C LEU A 132 13.50 11.58 -18.45
N SER A 133 13.34 10.41 -19.06
CA SER A 133 13.24 10.22 -20.50
C SER A 133 11.80 10.26 -21.02
N THR A 134 11.65 10.66 -22.30
CA THR A 134 10.41 10.53 -23.08
C THR A 134 10.36 9.25 -23.92
N LYS A 135 11.45 8.47 -23.96
CA LYS A 135 11.54 7.21 -24.71
C LYS A 135 10.46 6.23 -24.24
N GLY A 136 9.79 5.58 -25.21
CA GLY A 136 8.75 4.58 -24.93
C GLY A 136 7.41 5.15 -24.45
N LEU A 137 7.24 6.48 -24.46
CA LEU A 137 5.94 7.11 -24.22
C LEU A 137 5.09 7.11 -25.49
N THR A 138 3.78 6.93 -25.33
CA THR A 138 2.82 7.24 -26.40
C THR A 138 2.72 8.76 -26.59
N GLU A 139 2.24 9.23 -27.74
CA GLU A 139 2.04 10.66 -28.01
C GLU A 139 1.21 11.34 -26.90
N ARG A 140 0.13 10.69 -26.46
CA ARG A 140 -0.71 11.18 -25.37
C ARG A 140 0.05 11.29 -24.04
N GLN A 141 0.94 10.35 -23.74
CA GLN A 141 1.74 10.40 -22.53
C GLN A 141 2.84 11.47 -22.62
N ALA A 142 3.50 11.57 -23.78
CA ALA A 142 4.52 12.58 -24.05
C ALA A 142 3.95 13.99 -23.91
N LYS A 143 2.73 14.24 -24.43
CA LYS A 143 2.03 15.53 -24.31
C LYS A 143 1.95 16.04 -22.87
N TYR A 144 1.66 15.16 -21.90
CA TYR A 144 1.50 15.55 -20.50
C TYR A 144 2.75 15.28 -19.66
N ARG A 145 3.83 14.74 -20.24
CA ARG A 145 5.05 14.38 -19.50
C ARG A 145 5.64 15.57 -18.74
N PRO A 146 5.78 16.78 -19.33
CA PRO A 146 6.34 17.92 -18.62
C PRO A 146 5.58 18.28 -17.32
N LEU A 147 4.28 17.98 -17.26
CA LEU A 147 3.45 18.29 -16.10
C LEU A 147 3.61 17.28 -14.95
N ILE A 148 4.10 16.06 -15.21
CA ILE A 148 4.14 15.00 -14.19
C ILE A 148 5.51 14.37 -14.00
N MET A 149 6.49 14.71 -14.83
CA MET A 149 7.83 14.12 -14.80
C MET A 149 8.51 14.41 -13.47
N ASP A 150 8.61 15.69 -13.10
CA ASP A 150 9.27 16.09 -11.86
C ASP A 150 8.58 15.48 -10.63
N ARG A 151 7.25 15.37 -10.64
CA ARG A 151 6.47 14.67 -9.62
C ARG A 151 6.91 13.22 -9.46
N ASN A 152 7.00 12.49 -10.58
CA ASN A 152 7.34 11.08 -10.57
C ASN A 152 8.80 10.86 -10.08
N VAL A 153 9.73 11.73 -10.48
CA VAL A 153 11.12 11.73 -9.98
C VAL A 153 11.14 11.90 -8.46
N CYS A 154 10.46 12.93 -7.94
CA CYS A 154 10.40 13.19 -6.51
C CYS A 154 9.86 11.99 -5.72
N ILE A 155 8.77 11.38 -6.20
CA ILE A 155 8.17 10.21 -5.56
C ILE A 155 9.17 9.05 -5.51
N ILE A 156 9.85 8.74 -6.61
CA ILE A 156 10.83 7.65 -6.65
C ILE A 156 12.01 7.93 -5.72
N ASN A 157 12.58 9.14 -5.76
CA ASN A 157 13.69 9.52 -4.89
C ASN A 157 13.30 9.44 -3.41
N LEU A 158 12.11 9.91 -3.02
CA LEU A 158 11.61 9.82 -1.65
C LEU A 158 11.47 8.37 -1.15
N VAL A 159 11.11 7.41 -2.01
CA VAL A 159 11.07 6.00 -1.61
C VAL A 159 12.47 5.40 -1.54
N VAL A 160 13.27 5.59 -2.58
CA VAL A 160 14.55 4.90 -2.79
C VAL A 160 15.67 5.48 -1.91
N ASN A 161 15.75 6.80 -1.80
CA ASN A 161 16.86 7.51 -1.13
C ASN A 161 16.52 7.91 0.31
N TYR A 162 15.24 7.92 0.68
CA TYR A 162 14.77 8.38 1.99
C TYR A 162 13.84 7.39 2.70
N GLY A 163 13.52 6.28 2.01
CA GLY A 163 12.80 5.17 2.59
C GLY A 163 11.35 5.45 2.92
N LEU A 164 10.67 6.42 2.30
CA LEU A 164 9.26 6.67 2.58
C LEU A 164 8.37 5.50 2.12
N SER A 165 7.33 5.20 2.90
CA SER A 165 6.26 4.28 2.51
C SER A 165 5.25 4.99 1.64
N LEU A 166 4.42 4.23 0.92
CA LEU A 166 3.36 4.81 0.12
C LEU A 166 2.35 5.59 0.96
N GLN A 167 2.03 5.10 2.16
CA GLN A 167 1.13 5.79 3.08
C GLN A 167 1.74 7.12 3.55
N GLU A 168 3.02 7.14 3.93
CA GLU A 168 3.71 8.39 4.28
C GLU A 168 3.67 9.38 3.12
N LEU A 169 4.00 8.94 1.90
CA LEU A 169 4.00 9.78 0.69
C LEU A 169 2.65 10.46 0.43
N VAL A 170 1.54 9.71 0.50
CA VAL A 170 0.21 10.27 0.22
C VAL A 170 -0.33 11.13 1.37
N SER A 171 0.32 11.08 2.54
CA SER A 171 -0.03 11.88 3.73
C SER A 171 0.79 13.16 3.83
N LEU A 172 1.72 13.41 2.89
CA LEU A 172 2.50 14.65 2.85
C LEU A 172 1.64 15.83 2.36
N ASN A 173 1.81 16.96 3.04
CA ASN A 173 1.07 18.20 2.81
C ASN A 173 2.07 19.34 2.63
N MET A 174 1.60 20.50 2.16
CA MET A 174 2.44 21.67 1.97
C MET A 174 3.00 22.26 3.27
N SER A 175 2.35 22.00 4.41
CA SER A 175 2.85 22.34 5.75
C SER A 175 4.10 21.53 6.16
N HIS A 176 4.24 20.31 5.62
CA HIS A 176 5.29 19.35 5.97
C HIS A 176 6.65 19.63 5.30
N ILE A 177 6.67 20.26 4.13
CA ILE A 177 7.92 20.62 3.43
C ILE A 177 8.40 22.01 3.86
N LYS A 178 9.67 22.10 4.27
CA LYS A 178 10.35 23.36 4.58
C LYS A 178 11.47 23.59 3.55
N PHE A 179 11.11 24.09 2.37
CA PHE A 179 12.03 24.29 1.24
C PHE A 179 13.32 25.01 1.64
N ALA A 180 13.21 26.13 2.37
CA ALA A 180 14.37 26.92 2.78
C ALA A 180 15.36 26.18 3.72
N ARG A 181 14.91 25.09 4.36
CA ARG A 181 15.74 24.30 5.29
C ARG A 181 16.12 22.93 4.73
N ASN A 182 15.65 22.58 3.52
CA ASN A 182 15.76 21.24 2.96
C ASN A 182 15.24 20.14 3.93
N ILE A 183 14.19 20.43 4.70
CA ILE A 183 13.62 19.48 5.67
C ILE A 183 12.22 19.07 5.24
N LEU A 184 11.98 17.76 5.22
CA LEU A 184 10.66 17.16 5.07
C LEU A 184 10.22 16.54 6.39
N MET A 185 9.11 17.02 6.94
CA MET A 185 8.46 16.43 8.11
C MET A 185 7.51 15.33 7.67
N ILE A 186 7.74 14.10 8.11
CA ILE A 186 6.96 12.94 7.72
C ILE A 186 5.99 12.60 8.85
N PRO A 187 4.67 12.73 8.62
CA PRO A 187 3.68 12.33 9.61
C PRO A 187 3.66 10.79 9.71
N GLY A 188 3.86 10.29 10.91
CA GLY A 188 3.70 8.89 11.28
C GLY A 188 2.31 8.59 11.85
N GLU A 189 2.09 7.33 12.23
CA GLU A 189 0.87 6.94 12.92
C GLU A 189 0.83 7.54 14.33
N ASN A 190 -0.37 7.94 14.79
CA ASN A 190 -0.63 8.50 16.13
C ASN A 190 0.07 9.83 16.44
N GLY A 191 0.37 10.64 15.43
CA GLY A 191 0.92 11.99 15.62
C GLY A 191 2.43 12.04 15.85
N ALA A 192 3.11 10.89 15.89
CA ALA A 192 4.57 10.86 15.84
C ALA A 192 5.05 11.43 14.49
N THR A 193 6.03 12.32 14.50
CA THR A 193 6.61 12.87 13.27
C THR A 193 8.10 12.59 13.23
N ARG A 194 8.62 12.19 12.07
CA ARG A 194 10.07 12.11 11.84
C ARG A 194 10.49 13.15 10.80
N SER A 195 11.65 13.77 10.99
CA SER A 195 12.22 14.69 10.01
C SER A 195 13.23 13.96 9.12
N VAL A 196 13.25 14.32 7.85
CA VAL A 196 14.30 13.90 6.91
C VAL A 196 14.92 15.14 6.28
N SER A 197 16.25 15.21 6.32
CA SER A 197 17.01 16.22 5.58
C SER A 197 17.17 15.76 4.14
N LEU A 198 16.57 16.52 3.23
CA LEU A 198 16.70 16.32 1.79
C LEU A 198 18.03 16.92 1.31
N THR A 199 18.57 16.37 0.23
CA THR A 199 19.63 17.04 -0.51
C THR A 199 19.10 18.34 -1.13
N MET A 200 20.02 19.26 -1.46
CA MET A 200 19.66 20.48 -2.18
C MET A 200 19.03 20.13 -3.55
N GLU A 201 19.58 19.15 -4.25
CA GLU A 201 19.08 18.70 -5.55
C GLU A 201 17.64 18.17 -5.45
N ASP A 202 17.35 17.28 -4.49
CA ASP A 202 16.00 16.74 -4.31
C ASP A 202 15.01 17.83 -3.88
N THR A 203 15.45 18.81 -3.10
CA THR A 203 14.60 19.95 -2.70
C THR A 203 14.27 20.85 -3.90
N LEU A 204 15.25 21.14 -4.76
CA LEU A 204 15.05 21.88 -5.99
C LEU A 204 14.14 21.13 -6.97
N GLN A 205 14.32 19.82 -7.10
CA GLN A 205 13.49 18.96 -7.93
C GLN A 205 12.02 18.95 -7.44
N LEU A 206 11.80 18.93 -6.13
CA LEU A 206 10.47 19.03 -5.52
C LEU A 206 9.86 20.43 -5.71
N TYR A 207 10.67 21.48 -5.58
CA TYR A 207 10.21 22.86 -5.80
C TYR A 207 9.83 23.09 -7.27
N LYS A 208 10.62 22.55 -8.21
CA LYS A 208 10.32 22.56 -9.64
C LYS A 208 8.97 21.91 -9.92
N TYR A 209 8.74 20.70 -9.40
CA TYR A 209 7.43 20.06 -9.47
C TYR A 209 6.30 20.97 -8.96
N TYR A 210 6.46 21.54 -7.75
CA TYR A 210 5.48 22.43 -7.16
C TYR A 210 5.15 23.62 -8.07
N THR A 211 6.17 24.24 -8.68
CA THR A 211 5.98 25.37 -9.60
C THR A 211 5.36 25.00 -10.96
N THR A 212 5.54 23.76 -11.42
CA THR A 212 4.91 23.22 -12.64
C THR A 212 3.39 23.14 -12.53
N ILE A 213 2.84 23.06 -11.31
CA ILE A 213 1.39 23.09 -11.09
C ILE A 213 0.88 24.52 -11.36
N PRO A 214 -0.12 24.74 -12.25
CA PRO A 214 -0.67 26.07 -12.50
C PRO A 214 -1.27 26.68 -11.24
N GLU A 215 -1.07 27.98 -11.05
CA GLU A 215 -1.48 28.72 -9.84
C GLU A 215 -2.93 28.48 -9.40
N PRO A 216 -3.94 28.46 -10.30
CA PRO A 216 -5.33 28.24 -9.88
C PRO A 216 -5.60 26.87 -9.23
N VAL A 217 -4.76 25.88 -9.49
CA VAL A 217 -4.88 24.52 -8.96
C VAL A 217 -3.65 24.10 -8.14
N ARG A 218 -2.79 25.06 -7.81
CA ARG A 218 -1.55 24.82 -7.05
C ARG A 218 -1.87 24.68 -5.55
N PRO A 219 -1.34 23.66 -4.87
CA PRO A 219 -1.55 23.50 -3.43
C PRO A 219 -0.94 24.68 -2.68
N ARG A 220 -1.71 25.34 -1.81
CA ARG A 220 -1.24 26.55 -1.10
C ARG A 220 -0.11 26.19 -0.13
N GLN A 221 0.97 26.98 -0.09
CA GLN A 221 2.07 26.73 0.85
C GLN A 221 1.60 26.82 2.30
N HIS A 222 2.27 26.07 3.19
CA HIS A 222 1.98 26.08 4.63
C HIS A 222 0.54 25.68 5.01
N THR A 223 -0.16 24.97 4.13
CA THR A 223 -1.51 24.46 4.40
C THR A 223 -1.54 22.93 4.41
N ASP A 224 -2.71 22.38 4.73
CA ASP A 224 -3.00 20.95 4.63
C ASP A 224 -3.31 20.48 3.21
N ASN A 225 -3.11 21.35 2.20
CA ASN A 225 -3.15 20.91 0.82
C ASN A 225 -2.09 19.83 0.56
N PRO A 226 -2.41 18.80 -0.24
CA PRO A 226 -1.49 17.69 -0.48
C PRO A 226 -0.24 18.16 -1.22
N LEU A 227 0.90 17.62 -0.82
CA LEU A 227 2.17 17.87 -1.51
C LEU A 227 2.14 17.26 -2.93
N PHE A 228 1.66 16.02 -3.05
CA PHE A 228 1.52 15.33 -4.33
C PHE A 228 0.08 15.34 -4.83
N VAL A 229 -0.15 16.10 -5.89
CA VAL A 229 -1.48 16.33 -6.48
C VAL A 229 -1.77 15.34 -7.61
N ALA A 230 -2.99 14.81 -7.63
CA ALA A 230 -3.50 13.94 -8.68
C ALA A 230 -3.67 14.70 -10.00
N PHE A 231 -3.30 14.05 -11.11
CA PHE A 231 -3.42 14.61 -12.45
C PHE A 231 -4.56 13.93 -13.23
N ASP A 232 -5.34 14.71 -13.97
CA ASP A 232 -6.38 14.22 -14.87
C ASP A 232 -5.92 14.25 -16.32
N PHE A 233 -5.60 13.07 -16.87
CA PHE A 233 -5.13 12.94 -18.26
C PHE A 233 -6.21 13.14 -19.32
N ASN A 234 -7.50 13.19 -18.95
CA ASN A 234 -8.58 13.51 -19.89
C ASN A 234 -8.72 15.03 -20.01
N ARG A 235 -8.66 15.74 -18.87
CA ARG A 235 -8.75 17.21 -18.83
C ARG A 235 -7.42 17.93 -19.05
N GLY A 236 -6.30 17.22 -18.94
CA GLY A 236 -4.95 17.80 -19.09
C GLY A 236 -4.55 18.75 -17.96
N THR A 237 -5.15 18.59 -16.77
CA THR A 237 -4.89 19.45 -15.61
C THR A 237 -4.94 18.67 -14.30
N TYR A 238 -4.53 19.31 -13.21
CA TYR A 238 -4.57 18.75 -11.87
C TYR A 238 -6.00 18.69 -11.33
N ARG A 239 -6.29 17.66 -10.53
CA ARG A 239 -7.63 17.43 -9.99
C ARG A 239 -7.90 18.35 -8.81
N TRP A 240 -9.14 18.81 -8.72
CA TRP A 240 -9.67 19.62 -7.64
C TRP A 240 -10.80 18.88 -6.92
N VAL A 241 -10.93 19.08 -5.62
CA VAL A 241 -12.04 18.63 -4.77
C VAL A 241 -12.82 19.87 -4.38
N TYR A 242 -14.00 20.06 -4.98
CA TYR A 242 -14.79 21.28 -4.81
C TYR A 242 -15.39 21.39 -3.41
N GLU A 243 -15.71 20.26 -2.79
CA GLU A 243 -16.26 20.20 -1.44
C GLU A 243 -15.30 20.79 -0.39
N ASN A 244 -13.99 20.67 -0.63
CA ASN A 244 -12.95 21.09 0.29
C ASN A 244 -12.18 22.33 -0.21
N ASP A 245 -12.56 22.89 -1.36
CA ASP A 245 -11.80 23.95 -2.08
C ASP A 245 -10.28 23.67 -2.12
N ALA A 246 -9.90 22.45 -2.51
CA ALA A 246 -8.51 21.99 -2.42
C ALA A 246 -8.10 21.07 -3.59
N PRO A 247 -6.80 21.02 -3.95
CA PRO A 247 -6.29 20.02 -4.88
C PRO A 247 -6.51 18.61 -4.35
N LYS A 248 -6.82 17.68 -5.26
CA LYS A 248 -7.00 16.28 -4.90
C LYS A 248 -5.65 15.59 -4.69
N ALA A 249 -5.47 14.97 -3.54
CA ALA A 249 -4.28 14.17 -3.24
C ALA A 249 -4.11 13.00 -4.22
N LEU A 250 -2.87 12.66 -4.53
CA LEU A 250 -2.51 11.43 -5.23
C LEU A 250 -2.74 10.22 -4.31
N SER A 251 -3.34 9.14 -4.84
CA SER A 251 -3.60 7.93 -4.05
C SER A 251 -2.46 6.91 -4.11
N GLU A 252 -2.39 6.01 -3.14
CA GLU A 252 -1.38 4.93 -3.14
C GLU A 252 -1.46 4.07 -4.40
N VAL A 253 -2.69 3.75 -4.84
CA VAL A 253 -2.95 2.97 -6.06
C VAL A 253 -2.44 3.72 -7.28
N ALA A 254 -2.58 5.06 -7.32
CA ALA A 254 -2.05 5.86 -8.42
C ALA A 254 -0.51 5.86 -8.42
N ILE A 255 0.13 5.94 -7.26
CA ILE A 255 1.60 5.84 -7.14
C ILE A 255 2.08 4.45 -7.56
N GLN A 256 1.46 3.38 -7.09
CA GLN A 256 1.79 2.00 -7.48
C GLN A 256 1.63 1.80 -8.99
N LYS A 257 0.53 2.30 -9.57
CA LYS A 257 0.31 2.26 -11.01
C LYS A 257 1.38 3.04 -11.75
N MET A 258 1.75 4.23 -11.26
CA MET A 258 2.82 5.04 -11.83
C MET A 258 4.15 4.29 -11.85
N ILE A 259 4.61 3.78 -10.70
CA ILE A 259 5.86 3.01 -10.59
C ILE A 259 5.85 1.81 -11.55
N ARG A 260 4.76 1.04 -11.58
CA ARG A 260 4.63 -0.11 -12.49
C ARG A 260 4.78 0.29 -13.97
N LEU A 261 4.24 1.45 -14.37
CA LEU A 261 4.36 1.94 -15.74
C LEU A 261 5.78 2.41 -16.06
N GLU A 262 6.45 3.09 -15.13
CA GLU A 262 7.86 3.51 -15.30
C GLU A 262 8.79 2.29 -15.36
N VAL A 263 8.60 1.28 -14.48
CA VAL A 263 9.35 0.01 -14.49
C VAL A 263 9.15 -0.75 -15.80
N LYS A 264 7.91 -0.79 -16.33
CA LYS A 264 7.65 -1.40 -17.64
C LYS A 264 8.38 -0.63 -18.75
N ARG A 265 8.43 0.70 -18.68
CA ARG A 265 9.11 1.54 -19.67
C ARG A 265 10.64 1.43 -19.60
N ALA A 266 11.16 1.07 -18.44
CA ALA A 266 12.57 0.78 -18.22
C ALA A 266 12.98 -0.61 -18.77
N GLU A 267 12.04 -1.39 -19.31
CA GLU A 267 12.30 -2.74 -19.87
C GLU A 267 13.01 -3.68 -18.88
N LEU A 268 12.72 -3.49 -17.59
CA LEU A 268 13.30 -4.32 -16.52
C LEU A 268 12.75 -5.74 -16.59
N ASN A 269 13.65 -6.72 -16.44
CA ASN A 269 13.36 -8.16 -16.57
C ASN A 269 12.42 -8.72 -15.49
N ARG A 270 12.04 -7.90 -14.50
CA ARG A 270 11.13 -8.29 -13.42
C ARG A 270 10.33 -7.09 -12.90
N ARG A 271 9.36 -7.39 -12.05
CA ARG A 271 8.54 -6.37 -11.38
C ARG A 271 9.32 -5.73 -10.24
N ILE A 272 9.28 -4.40 -10.20
CA ILE A 272 9.78 -3.59 -9.10
C ILE A 272 8.63 -2.77 -8.49
N SER A 273 8.61 -2.72 -7.16
CA SER A 273 7.62 -2.04 -6.34
C SER A 273 8.27 -1.04 -5.39
N ALA A 274 7.50 -0.09 -4.89
CA ALA A 274 7.94 0.83 -3.85
C ALA A 274 8.43 0.11 -2.59
N GLN A 275 7.89 -1.07 -2.28
CA GLN A 275 8.33 -1.84 -1.13
C GLN A 275 9.75 -2.39 -1.33
N GLN A 276 10.09 -2.86 -2.52
CA GLN A 276 11.45 -3.34 -2.83
C GLN A 276 12.46 -2.18 -2.76
N MET A 277 12.10 -1.02 -3.30
CA MET A 277 12.90 0.21 -3.17
C MET A 277 13.15 0.58 -1.70
N ARG A 278 12.08 0.60 -0.88
CA ARG A 278 12.19 0.90 0.55
C ARG A 278 13.01 -0.16 1.29
N ASN A 279 12.87 -1.44 0.94
CA ASN A 279 13.67 -2.52 1.52
C ASN A 279 15.16 -2.31 1.23
N THR A 280 15.53 -1.96 -0.01
CA THR A 280 16.91 -1.64 -0.36
C THR A 280 17.45 -0.49 0.48
N PHE A 281 16.66 0.57 0.68
CA PHE A 281 17.07 1.68 1.56
C PHE A 281 17.33 1.23 3.00
N ILE A 282 16.43 0.43 3.59
CA ILE A 282 16.61 -0.10 4.95
C ILE A 282 17.88 -0.96 5.03
N LEU A 283 18.12 -1.81 4.03
CA LEU A 283 19.30 -2.66 3.96
C LEU A 283 20.60 -1.82 3.87
N ARG A 284 20.60 -0.73 3.09
CA ARG A 284 21.72 0.21 3.03
C ARG A 284 22.02 0.83 4.39
N LEU A 285 21.00 1.25 5.13
CA LEU A 285 21.19 1.81 6.48
C LEU A 285 21.75 0.78 7.47
N ILE A 286 21.28 -0.48 7.41
CA ILE A 286 21.83 -1.56 8.24
C ILE A 286 23.31 -1.78 7.90
N LYS A 287 23.66 -1.85 6.60
CA LYS A 287 25.05 -2.02 6.13
C LYS A 287 25.96 -0.84 6.50
N GLN A 288 25.41 0.36 6.69
CA GLN A 288 26.13 1.54 7.19
C GLN A 288 26.41 1.48 8.70
N GLY A 289 25.92 0.46 9.41
CA GLY A 289 26.19 0.26 10.83
C GLY A 289 25.28 1.07 11.77
N LEU A 290 24.13 1.56 11.29
CA LEU A 290 23.16 2.22 12.16
C LEU A 290 22.60 1.23 13.19
N THR A 291 22.40 1.71 14.41
CA THR A 291 21.80 0.92 15.49
C THR A 291 20.31 0.65 15.22
N GLU A 292 19.75 -0.39 15.84
CA GLU A 292 18.33 -0.71 15.69
C GLU A 292 17.41 0.43 16.11
N ASP A 293 17.78 1.18 17.16
CA ASP A 293 16.99 2.32 17.64
C ASP A 293 17.00 3.50 16.66
N GLU A 294 18.16 3.80 16.07
CA GLU A 294 18.27 4.78 14.99
C GLU A 294 17.47 4.35 13.76
N LEU A 295 17.51 3.07 13.38
CA LEU A 295 16.72 2.54 12.27
C LEU A 295 15.21 2.63 12.55
N VAL A 296 14.77 2.26 13.75
CA VAL A 296 13.35 2.36 14.14
C VAL A 296 12.87 3.81 14.06
N SER A 297 13.63 4.73 14.64
CA SER A 297 13.33 6.18 14.59
C SER A 297 13.34 6.70 13.15
N ARG A 298 14.43 6.45 12.41
CA ARG A 298 14.63 6.93 11.04
C ARG A 298 13.63 6.35 10.07
N MET A 299 13.15 5.12 10.25
CA MET A 299 12.17 4.50 9.35
C MET A 299 10.72 4.68 9.81
N GLY A 300 10.49 5.25 11.01
CA GLY A 300 9.16 5.39 11.58
C GLY A 300 8.53 4.04 11.94
N PHE A 301 9.33 3.05 12.32
CA PHE A 301 8.82 1.77 12.80
C PHE A 301 8.31 1.90 14.23
N LYS A 302 7.30 1.09 14.58
CA LYS A 302 6.77 1.05 15.96
C LYS A 302 7.64 0.20 16.88
N THR A 303 8.29 -0.82 16.32
CA THR A 303 9.03 -1.83 17.09
C THR A 303 10.22 -2.34 16.31
N LYS A 304 11.24 -2.81 17.03
CA LYS A 304 12.42 -3.49 16.46
C LYS A 304 12.07 -4.78 15.72
N ILE A 305 10.93 -5.39 16.01
CA ILE A 305 10.46 -6.63 15.35
C ILE A 305 10.38 -6.45 13.82
N SER A 306 10.06 -5.25 13.34
CA SER A 306 10.03 -4.94 11.90
C SER A 306 11.39 -5.09 11.21
N LEU A 307 12.50 -5.03 11.96
CA LEU A 307 13.87 -5.19 11.44
C LEU A 307 14.31 -6.65 11.40
N LYS A 308 13.67 -7.55 12.16
CA LYS A 308 14.10 -8.96 12.31
C LYS A 308 14.37 -9.65 10.97
N ARG A 309 13.45 -9.51 10.00
CA ARG A 309 13.57 -10.14 8.67
C ARG A 309 14.75 -9.64 7.84
N TYR A 310 15.23 -8.42 8.08
CA TYR A 310 16.38 -7.86 7.36
C TYR A 310 17.69 -8.41 7.92
N TYR A 311 17.82 -8.52 9.24
CA TYR A 311 18.97 -9.15 9.88
C TYR A 311 19.04 -10.65 9.56
N GLN A 312 17.90 -11.34 9.54
CA GLN A 312 17.84 -12.74 9.10
C GLN A 312 18.34 -12.92 7.66
N TYR A 313 17.95 -12.02 6.75
CA TYR A 313 18.43 -12.05 5.37
C TYR A 313 19.94 -11.80 5.26
N LEU A 314 20.52 -10.92 6.09
CA LEU A 314 21.97 -10.64 6.09
C LEU A 314 22.83 -11.73 6.73
N GLN A 315 22.22 -12.65 7.48
CA GLN A 315 22.90 -13.79 8.10
C GLN A 315 22.97 -15.02 7.17
N LEU A 316 22.29 -14.98 6.03
CA LEU A 316 22.30 -15.99 4.98
C LEU A 316 23.37 -15.67 3.94
#